data_AF-A0A410QGM5-F1
#
_entry.id   AF-A0A410QGM5-F1
#
_cell.length_a   1.000
_cell.length_b   1.000
_cell.length_c   1.000
_cell.angle_alpha   90.00
_cell.angle_beta   90.00
_cell.angle_gamma   90.00
#
_symmetry.space_group_name_H-M   'P 1'
#
loop_
_entity.id
_entity.type
_entity.pdbx_description
1 polymer ?
#
loop_
_entity_poly.entity_id
_entity_poly.type
_entity_poly.pdbx_seq_one_letter_code
_entity_poly.pdbx_strand_id
1 'polypeptide(L)'
;MKKFKEINKFRSISILILVLTLFLSNVVFGAPATISYKIVSTSDKGGIVFQSEEVAADTDETYFDVLQRICSDNGIPLDASGSGAGTYVRGINGEYEMRYLPNEDYYSGWMFRVNNVLHGYSAGDPANSKVSEGDKITWYYACPSYTYFPILDDNDIDFDSSGNMIINVEAEIFEDVWNWQIITVPLDEGRAVLEDDSGNKIYATINDGEAVFNETNLKKFKGKNVKAYVEGKWYGETENPDHCPKIVKSEIVRVQL
;
A
#
# COMPACT_ATOMS: atom_id res chain seq x y z
N MET A 1 -7.54 -56.01 -46.74
CA MET A 1 -7.32 -54.55 -46.53
C MET A 1 -7.29 -54.11 -45.04
N LYS A 2 -6.94 -54.99 -44.08
CA LYS A 2 -6.86 -54.64 -42.63
C LYS A 2 -5.43 -54.37 -42.11
N LYS A 3 -4.39 -54.95 -42.72
CA LYS A 3 -2.99 -54.82 -42.26
C LYS A 3 -2.36 -53.42 -42.47
N PHE A 4 -2.82 -52.63 -43.45
CA PHE A 4 -2.26 -51.30 -43.72
C PHE A 4 -2.69 -50.21 -42.72
N LYS A 5 -3.84 -50.37 -42.04
CA LYS A 5 -4.39 -49.38 -41.11
C LYS A 5 -3.72 -49.44 -39.73
N GLU A 6 -3.30 -50.63 -39.30
CA GLU A 6 -2.54 -50.87 -38.06
C GLU A 6 -1.14 -50.25 -38.10
N ILE A 7 -0.42 -50.41 -39.22
CA ILE A 7 0.96 -49.91 -39.38
C ILE A 7 1.02 -48.37 -39.32
N ASN A 8 0.03 -47.68 -39.88
CA ASN A 8 -0.07 -46.22 -39.80
C ASN A 8 -0.43 -45.74 -38.39
N LYS A 9 -1.22 -46.51 -37.64
CA LYS A 9 -1.58 -46.19 -36.25
C LYS A 9 -0.36 -46.28 -35.33
N PHE A 10 0.47 -47.31 -35.48
CA PHE A 10 1.72 -47.46 -34.73
C PHE A 10 2.74 -46.36 -35.06
N ARG A 11 2.89 -46.00 -36.35
CA ARG A 11 3.76 -44.87 -36.75
C ARG A 11 3.28 -43.53 -36.20
N SER A 12 1.97 -43.26 -36.21
CA SER A 12 1.40 -42.03 -35.63
C SER A 12 1.56 -41.99 -34.11
N ILE A 13 1.41 -43.11 -33.40
CA ILE A 13 1.64 -43.18 -31.95
C ILE A 13 3.12 -42.97 -31.62
N SER A 14 4.04 -43.59 -32.36
CA SER A 14 5.49 -43.40 -32.13
C SER A 14 5.94 -41.97 -32.43
N ILE A 15 5.40 -41.32 -33.46
CA ILE A 15 5.68 -39.90 -33.75
C ILE A 15 5.09 -39.01 -32.66
N LEU A 16 3.87 -39.28 -32.18
CA LEU A 16 3.25 -38.50 -31.11
C LEU A 16 4.02 -38.65 -29.79
N ILE A 17 4.47 -39.86 -29.44
CA ILE A 17 5.32 -40.11 -28.26
C ILE A 17 6.67 -39.39 -28.41
N LEU A 18 7.31 -39.46 -29.58
CA LEU A 18 8.58 -38.77 -29.84
C LEU A 18 8.44 -37.25 -29.71
N VAL A 19 7.36 -36.69 -30.27
CA VAL A 19 7.03 -35.26 -30.17
C VAL A 19 6.75 -34.89 -28.72
N LEU A 20 5.97 -35.68 -27.98
CA LEU A 20 5.70 -35.43 -26.55
C LEU A 20 7.00 -35.49 -25.71
N THR A 21 7.90 -36.44 -25.99
CA THR A 21 9.20 -36.53 -25.30
C THR A 21 10.14 -35.37 -25.67
N LEU A 22 10.08 -34.86 -26.90
CA LEU A 22 10.83 -33.67 -27.33
C LEU A 22 10.25 -32.37 -26.76
N PHE A 23 8.94 -32.30 -26.52
CA PHE A 23 8.31 -31.19 -25.82
C PHE A 23 8.61 -31.23 -24.32
N LEU A 24 8.66 -32.41 -23.70
CA LEU A 24 9.02 -32.57 -22.29
C LEU A 24 10.53 -32.37 -22.03
N SER A 25 11.41 -32.61 -23.01
CA SER A 25 12.86 -32.47 -22.85
C SER A 25 13.39 -31.04 -22.99
N ASN A 26 12.54 -30.06 -23.30
CA ASN A 26 12.94 -28.66 -23.51
C ASN A 26 12.36 -27.70 -22.47
N VAL A 27 11.68 -28.20 -21.43
CA VAL A 27 11.30 -27.35 -20.30
C VAL A 27 12.47 -27.33 -19.34
N VAL A 28 13.37 -26.37 -19.54
CA VAL A 28 14.39 -26.02 -18.55
C VAL A 28 13.69 -25.20 -17.48
N PHE A 29 13.17 -25.88 -16.46
CA PHE A 29 12.87 -25.22 -15.19
C PHE A 29 14.20 -24.75 -14.60
N GLY A 30 14.22 -23.57 -14.02
CA GLY A 30 15.43 -23.13 -13.34
C GLY A 30 15.68 -23.99 -12.09
N ALA A 31 16.78 -23.68 -11.41
CA ALA A 31 17.10 -24.36 -10.16
C ALA A 31 16.08 -23.99 -9.08
N PRO A 32 15.71 -24.92 -8.20
CA PRO A 32 14.90 -24.59 -7.03
C PRO A 32 15.67 -23.59 -6.14
N ALA A 33 14.94 -22.63 -5.60
CA ALA A 33 15.41 -21.63 -4.66
C ALA A 33 14.49 -21.55 -3.43
N THR A 34 15.04 -21.25 -2.27
CA THR A 34 14.31 -20.87 -1.06
C THR A 34 14.61 -19.42 -0.73
N ILE A 35 13.57 -18.61 -0.62
CA ILE A 35 13.68 -17.16 -0.39
C ILE A 35 12.79 -16.73 0.77
N SER A 36 13.04 -15.55 1.33
CA SER A 36 12.14 -14.90 2.29
C SER A 36 11.33 -13.82 1.61
N TYR A 37 10.06 -13.68 1.96
CA TYR A 37 9.13 -12.77 1.29
C TYR A 37 8.23 -12.04 2.27
N LYS A 38 8.10 -10.72 2.08
CA LYS A 38 7.24 -9.86 2.89
C LYS A 38 6.45 -8.88 2.01
N ILE A 39 5.17 -8.66 2.34
CA ILE A 39 4.32 -7.63 1.75
C ILE A 39 3.80 -6.74 2.87
N VAL A 40 4.07 -5.43 2.80
CA VAL A 40 3.80 -4.47 3.88
C VAL A 40 2.98 -3.28 3.37
N SER A 41 1.80 -3.06 3.94
CA SER A 41 0.85 -1.99 3.60
C SER A 41 0.94 -0.81 4.57
N THR A 42 0.24 0.30 4.30
CA THR A 42 0.10 1.42 5.28
C THR A 42 -1.14 1.33 6.16
N SER A 43 -1.93 0.26 6.08
CA SER A 43 -3.03 0.06 7.06
C SER A 43 -2.47 0.05 8.50
N ASP A 44 -3.27 0.51 9.48
CA ASP A 44 -2.88 0.78 10.88
C ASP A 44 -1.63 -0.01 11.33
N LYS A 45 -0.54 0.70 11.61
CA LYS A 45 0.75 0.16 12.09
C LYS A 45 1.53 -0.70 11.07
N GLY A 46 1.48 -0.33 9.80
CA GLY A 46 2.30 -0.95 8.74
C GLY A 46 1.81 -2.34 8.32
N GLY A 47 0.49 -2.55 8.33
CA GLY A 47 -0.18 -3.85 8.21
C GLY A 47 0.52 -4.84 7.29
N ILE A 48 1.12 -5.86 7.92
CA ILE A 48 1.75 -6.98 7.23
C ILE A 48 0.64 -7.75 6.50
N VAL A 49 0.67 -7.70 5.17
CA VAL A 49 -0.29 -8.41 4.30
C VAL A 49 0.13 -9.87 4.15
N PHE A 50 1.44 -10.12 4.04
CA PHE A 50 2.03 -11.45 3.94
C PHE A 50 3.45 -11.45 4.50
N GLN A 51 3.85 -12.53 5.17
CA GLN A 51 5.24 -12.77 5.55
C GLN A 51 5.53 -14.27 5.63
N SER A 52 6.63 -14.70 5.01
CA SER A 52 7.21 -16.03 5.18
C SER A 52 8.73 -15.96 5.04
N GLU A 53 9.45 -16.69 5.89
CA GLU A 53 10.91 -16.83 5.78
C GLU A 53 11.31 -17.91 4.77
N GLU A 54 10.38 -18.82 4.43
CA GLU A 54 10.60 -19.95 3.53
C GLU A 54 9.51 -19.95 2.43
N VAL A 55 9.85 -19.38 1.28
CA VAL A 55 9.05 -19.46 0.05
C VAL A 55 9.87 -20.23 -0.97
N ALA A 56 9.32 -21.35 -1.44
CA ALA A 56 9.89 -22.06 -2.58
C ALA A 56 9.68 -21.23 -3.85
N ALA A 57 10.74 -21.11 -4.64
CA ALA A 57 10.75 -20.42 -5.92
C ALA A 57 11.62 -21.19 -6.91
N ASP A 58 11.53 -20.79 -8.17
CA ASP A 58 12.42 -21.25 -9.23
C ASP A 58 13.27 -20.05 -9.70
N THR A 59 14.58 -20.22 -9.89
CA THR A 59 15.48 -19.17 -10.41
C THR A 59 15.08 -18.61 -11.79
N ASP A 60 14.15 -19.25 -12.50
CA ASP A 60 13.54 -18.67 -13.70
C ASP A 60 12.32 -17.76 -13.40
N GLU A 61 11.81 -17.70 -12.18
CA GLU A 61 10.80 -16.74 -11.73
C GLU A 61 11.43 -15.36 -11.55
N THR A 62 10.69 -14.31 -11.90
CA THR A 62 11.00 -12.94 -11.49
C THR A 62 10.42 -12.63 -10.11
N TYR A 63 10.92 -11.56 -9.45
CA TYR A 63 10.36 -11.08 -8.19
C TYR A 63 8.85 -10.79 -8.27
N PHE A 64 8.36 -10.37 -9.44
CA PHE A 64 6.93 -10.18 -9.71
C PHE A 64 6.16 -11.49 -9.92
N ASP A 65 6.75 -12.50 -10.59
CA ASP A 65 6.10 -13.81 -10.75
C ASP A 65 5.80 -14.43 -9.38
N VAL A 66 6.77 -14.33 -8.45
CA VAL A 66 6.59 -14.77 -7.07
C VAL A 66 5.51 -13.94 -6.35
N LEU A 67 5.44 -12.61 -6.56
CA LEU A 67 4.37 -11.78 -5.99
C LEU A 67 3.00 -12.28 -6.45
N GLN A 68 2.83 -12.47 -7.76
CA GLN A 68 1.58 -12.88 -8.37
C GLN A 68 1.12 -14.24 -7.82
N ARG A 69 2.05 -15.19 -7.69
CA ARG A 69 1.79 -16.49 -7.10
C ARG A 69 1.39 -16.40 -5.63
N ILE A 70 2.17 -15.71 -4.80
CA ILE A 70 1.85 -15.50 -3.37
C ILE A 70 0.45 -14.88 -3.22
N CYS A 71 0.15 -13.83 -3.99
CA CYS A 71 -1.15 -13.18 -3.90
C CYS A 71 -2.29 -14.12 -4.30
N SER A 72 -2.12 -14.85 -5.40
CA SER A 72 -3.10 -15.86 -5.86
C SER A 72 -3.33 -16.94 -4.82
N ASP A 73 -2.26 -17.55 -4.30
CA ASP A 73 -2.33 -18.68 -3.36
C ASP A 73 -2.96 -18.31 -2.02
N ASN A 74 -2.85 -17.04 -1.61
CA ASN A 74 -3.35 -16.54 -0.33
C ASN A 74 -4.66 -15.72 -0.45
N GLY A 75 -5.25 -15.63 -1.65
CA GLY A 75 -6.47 -14.85 -1.87
C GLY A 75 -6.30 -13.35 -1.64
N ILE A 76 -5.08 -12.83 -1.82
CA ILE A 76 -4.75 -11.41 -1.70
C ILE A 76 -5.03 -10.74 -3.05
N PRO A 77 -5.96 -9.76 -3.13
CA PRO A 77 -6.20 -9.02 -4.37
C PRO A 77 -4.93 -8.32 -4.87
N LEU A 78 -4.56 -8.57 -6.13
CA LEU A 78 -3.44 -7.92 -6.81
C LEU A 78 -3.96 -7.25 -8.09
N ASP A 79 -3.74 -5.94 -8.20
CA ASP A 79 -3.93 -5.20 -9.44
C ASP A 79 -2.56 -4.81 -10.00
N ALA A 80 -2.18 -5.44 -11.10
CA ALA A 80 -0.98 -5.15 -11.85
C ALA A 80 -1.27 -5.13 -13.36
N SER A 81 -0.43 -4.42 -14.10
CA SER A 81 -0.53 -4.28 -15.56
C SER A 81 0.85 -4.36 -16.22
N GLY A 82 0.85 -4.50 -17.54
CA GLY A 82 2.08 -4.65 -18.32
C GLY A 82 2.71 -6.04 -18.18
N SER A 83 3.96 -6.15 -18.61
CA SER A 83 4.74 -7.40 -18.60
C SER A 83 6.22 -7.10 -18.73
N GLY A 84 7.08 -7.99 -18.23
CA GLY A 84 8.53 -7.80 -18.36
C GLY A 84 8.98 -6.52 -17.65
N ALA A 85 9.86 -5.76 -18.31
CA ALA A 85 10.28 -4.44 -17.85
C ALA A 85 9.17 -3.38 -17.78
N GLY A 86 8.00 -3.62 -18.37
CA GLY A 86 6.82 -2.76 -18.30
C GLY A 86 5.83 -3.12 -17.19
N THR A 87 6.18 -4.07 -16.32
CA THR A 87 5.30 -4.50 -15.23
C THR A 87 5.13 -3.38 -14.21
N TYR A 88 3.88 -3.08 -13.87
CA TYR A 88 3.51 -2.03 -12.94
C TYR A 88 2.43 -2.52 -11.95
N VAL A 89 2.72 -2.45 -10.66
CA VAL A 89 1.80 -2.86 -9.58
C VAL A 89 1.05 -1.65 -9.07
N ARG A 90 -0.26 -1.62 -9.34
CA ARG A 90 -1.14 -0.52 -8.96
C ARG A 90 -1.72 -0.71 -7.58
N GLY A 91 -1.96 -1.94 -7.15
CA GLY A 91 -2.56 -2.18 -5.85
C GLY A 91 -2.37 -3.60 -5.33
N ILE A 92 -2.22 -3.73 -4.01
CA ILE A 92 -2.16 -5.00 -3.30
C ILE A 92 -3.10 -4.89 -2.10
N ASN A 93 -3.95 -5.90 -1.90
CA ASN A 93 -4.90 -5.99 -0.79
C ASN A 93 -5.82 -4.77 -0.61
N GLY A 94 -6.27 -4.18 -1.73
CA GLY A 94 -7.18 -3.02 -1.71
C GLY A 94 -6.49 -1.68 -1.44
N GLU A 95 -5.18 -1.66 -1.19
CA GLU A 95 -4.39 -0.44 -1.14
C GLU A 95 -3.78 -0.16 -2.52
N TYR A 96 -4.26 0.90 -3.16
CA TYR A 96 -3.86 1.33 -4.49
C TYR A 96 -2.85 2.47 -4.44
N GLU A 97 -2.03 2.61 -5.47
CA GLU A 97 -1.23 3.80 -5.76
C GLU A 97 -2.06 5.08 -5.63
N MET A 98 -1.39 6.21 -5.42
CA MET A 98 -2.04 7.52 -5.33
C MET A 98 -3.04 7.63 -4.16
N ARG A 99 -2.98 6.70 -3.19
CA ARG A 99 -3.74 6.82 -1.93
C ARG A 99 -3.35 8.11 -1.22
N TYR A 100 -2.05 8.40 -1.16
CA TYR A 100 -1.48 9.64 -0.67
C TYR A 100 -0.84 10.38 -1.85
N LEU A 101 -1.35 11.58 -2.12
CA LEU A 101 -0.88 12.46 -3.19
C LEU A 101 -0.51 13.79 -2.57
N PRO A 102 0.76 14.01 -2.17
CA PRO A 102 1.14 15.30 -1.67
C PRO A 102 1.03 16.41 -2.71
N ASN A 103 1.27 16.10 -3.98
CA ASN A 103 1.05 16.99 -5.10
C ASN A 103 0.84 16.13 -6.37
N GLU A 104 0.81 16.77 -7.54
CA GLU A 104 0.62 16.07 -8.82
C GLU A 104 1.85 15.30 -9.32
N ASP A 105 3.04 15.65 -8.84
CA ASP A 105 4.32 15.05 -9.25
C ASP A 105 4.77 13.90 -8.33
N TYR A 106 4.27 13.86 -7.09
CA TYR A 106 4.65 12.88 -6.08
C TYR A 106 3.43 12.15 -5.55
N TYR A 107 3.46 10.82 -5.64
CA TYR A 107 2.40 9.96 -5.18
C TYR A 107 2.93 8.71 -4.48
N SER A 108 2.15 8.19 -3.53
CA SER A 108 2.44 6.93 -2.88
C SER A 108 2.14 5.74 -3.79
N GLY A 109 2.83 4.62 -3.60
CA GLY A 109 2.64 3.44 -4.45
C GLY A 109 3.46 2.24 -4.02
N TRP A 110 3.28 1.12 -4.73
CA TRP A 110 3.98 -0.12 -4.41
C TRP A 110 5.40 -0.13 -4.97
N MET A 111 6.36 -0.35 -4.08
CA MET A 111 7.77 -0.56 -4.43
C MET A 111 8.23 -1.93 -3.92
N PHE A 112 9.40 -2.35 -4.39
CA PHE A 112 10.04 -3.57 -3.90
C PHE A 112 11.53 -3.33 -3.64
N ARG A 113 12.09 -4.21 -2.82
CA ARG A 113 13.51 -4.27 -2.53
C ARG A 113 13.95 -5.71 -2.35
N VAL A 114 15.23 -5.96 -2.60
CA VAL A 114 15.83 -7.29 -2.42
C VAL A 114 17.10 -7.14 -1.60
N ASN A 115 17.22 -7.95 -0.54
CA ASN A 115 18.35 -7.91 0.39
C ASN A 115 18.60 -6.49 0.94
N ASN A 116 17.52 -5.76 1.26
CA ASN A 116 17.49 -4.36 1.69
C ASN A 116 18.03 -3.33 0.67
N VAL A 117 18.16 -3.70 -0.60
CA VAL A 117 18.59 -2.80 -1.68
C VAL A 117 17.41 -2.40 -2.56
N LEU A 118 17.27 -1.09 -2.83
CA LEU A 118 16.29 -0.58 -3.80
C LEU A 118 16.81 -0.70 -5.23
N HIS A 119 15.89 -0.98 -6.15
CA HIS A 119 16.21 -1.18 -7.55
C HIS A 119 15.47 -0.17 -8.43
N GLY A 120 16.17 0.33 -9.45
CA GLY A 120 15.60 1.21 -10.48
C GLY A 120 15.04 0.46 -11.70
N TYR A 121 14.89 -0.86 -11.62
CA TYR A 121 14.32 -1.71 -12.67
C TYR A 121 12.99 -2.32 -12.21
N SER A 122 12.15 -2.71 -13.16
CA SER A 122 10.85 -3.35 -12.85
C SER A 122 11.05 -4.76 -12.31
N ALA A 123 10.31 -5.14 -11.27
CA ALA A 123 10.33 -6.48 -10.67
C ALA A 123 9.95 -7.62 -11.65
N GLY A 124 9.33 -7.29 -12.79
CA GLY A 124 9.02 -8.25 -13.85
C GLY A 124 10.08 -8.33 -14.96
N ASP A 125 11.16 -7.53 -14.91
CA ASP A 125 12.20 -7.54 -15.94
C ASP A 125 13.03 -8.84 -15.86
N PRO A 126 12.92 -9.76 -16.84
CA PRO A 126 13.62 -11.03 -16.78
C PRO A 126 15.15 -10.91 -16.86
N ALA A 127 15.69 -9.75 -17.26
CA ALA A 127 17.13 -9.54 -17.33
C ALA A 127 17.77 -9.23 -15.97
N ASN A 128 17.00 -8.61 -15.06
CA ASN A 128 17.54 -8.07 -13.81
C ASN A 128 16.84 -8.60 -12.54
N SER A 129 15.68 -9.23 -12.69
CA SER A 129 14.74 -9.46 -11.57
C SER A 129 14.52 -10.93 -11.24
N LYS A 130 15.42 -11.81 -11.68
CA LYS A 130 15.33 -13.24 -11.39
C LYS A 130 15.69 -13.52 -9.94
N VAL A 131 14.92 -14.41 -9.31
CA VAL A 131 15.19 -14.84 -7.93
C VAL A 131 16.49 -15.63 -7.85
N SER A 132 17.15 -15.51 -6.71
CA SER A 132 18.31 -16.31 -6.33
C SER A 132 18.07 -16.95 -4.96
N GLU A 133 18.72 -18.09 -4.72
CA GLU A 133 18.70 -18.76 -3.42
C GLU A 133 19.05 -17.78 -2.28
N GLY A 134 18.20 -17.74 -1.26
CA GLY A 134 18.40 -16.92 -0.06
C GLY A 134 18.00 -15.45 -0.20
N ASP A 135 17.44 -15.02 -1.33
CA ASP A 135 16.95 -13.64 -1.49
C ASP A 135 15.92 -13.28 -0.42
N LYS A 136 16.01 -12.03 0.07
CA LYS A 136 15.04 -11.43 0.98
C LYS A 136 14.27 -10.35 0.26
N ILE A 137 13.07 -10.68 -0.20
CA ILE A 137 12.25 -9.79 -1.01
C ILE A 137 11.22 -9.12 -0.10
N THR A 138 11.08 -7.79 -0.21
CA THR A 138 10.02 -7.04 0.45
C THR A 138 9.31 -6.16 -0.56
N TRP A 139 8.02 -6.40 -0.74
CA TRP A 139 7.09 -5.45 -1.32
C TRP A 139 6.53 -4.54 -0.24
N TYR A 140 6.47 -3.27 -0.54
CA TYR A 140 6.10 -2.29 0.44
C TYR A 140 5.42 -1.08 -0.19
N TYR A 141 4.44 -0.53 0.51
CA TYR A 141 3.77 0.67 0.07
C TYR A 141 4.59 1.93 0.41
N ALA A 142 5.31 2.45 -0.57
CA ALA A 142 6.15 3.62 -0.42
C ALA A 142 5.30 4.89 -0.35
N CYS A 143 5.64 5.75 0.61
CA CYS A 143 5.11 7.10 0.72
C CYS A 143 6.27 8.10 0.65
N PRO A 144 6.03 9.33 0.17
CA PRO A 144 7.02 10.41 0.23
C PRO A 144 7.48 10.66 1.67
N SER A 145 8.79 10.92 1.86
CA SER A 145 9.51 10.92 3.15
C SER A 145 9.08 11.97 4.19
N TYR A 146 8.09 12.80 3.85
CA TYR A 146 7.58 13.88 4.70
C TYR A 146 6.05 13.89 4.77
N THR A 147 5.42 12.79 4.36
CA THR A 147 3.97 12.65 4.40
C THR A 147 3.53 12.38 5.85
N TYR A 148 2.76 13.31 6.42
CA TYR A 148 2.02 13.10 7.65
C TYR A 148 0.71 12.37 7.34
N PHE A 149 0.41 11.33 8.13
CA PHE A 149 -0.89 10.64 8.10
C PHE A 149 -1.66 11.00 9.36
N PRO A 150 -2.54 12.03 9.33
CA PRO A 150 -3.35 12.36 10.49
C PRO A 150 -4.14 11.16 10.98
N ILE A 151 -4.02 10.86 12.26
CA ILE A 151 -4.83 9.87 12.95
C ILE A 151 -5.83 10.65 13.78
N LEU A 152 -7.07 10.17 13.78
CA LEU A 152 -8.13 10.71 14.59
C LEU A 152 -9.07 9.59 14.99
N ASP A 153 -9.16 9.35 16.28
CA ASP A 153 -10.06 8.43 16.94
C ASP A 153 -11.08 9.17 17.82
N ASP A 154 -12.10 8.46 18.29
CA ASP A 154 -13.14 9.01 19.17
C ASP A 154 -12.59 9.50 20.52
N ASN A 155 -11.58 8.82 21.05
CA ASN A 155 -10.91 9.17 22.31
C ASN A 155 -9.99 10.41 22.20
N ASP A 156 -9.74 10.90 20.98
CA ASP A 156 -8.94 12.10 20.77
C ASP A 156 -9.76 13.38 20.93
N ILE A 157 -11.08 13.25 21.14
CA ILE A 157 -12.02 14.38 21.14
C ILE A 157 -12.60 14.56 22.54
N ASP A 158 -12.18 15.64 23.19
CA ASP A 158 -12.55 15.99 24.56
C ASP A 158 -13.35 17.30 24.62
N PHE A 159 -14.04 17.49 25.74
CA PHE A 159 -14.65 18.77 26.11
C PHE A 159 -14.08 19.24 27.43
N ASP A 160 -13.57 20.47 27.45
CA ASP A 160 -13.09 21.08 28.69
C ASP A 160 -14.26 21.58 29.58
N SER A 161 -13.94 21.99 30.81
CA SER A 161 -14.95 22.51 31.75
C SER A 161 -15.61 23.82 31.30
N SER A 162 -15.05 24.49 30.29
CA SER A 162 -15.58 25.72 29.71
C SER A 162 -16.48 25.46 28.49
N GLY A 163 -16.65 24.19 28.09
CA GLY A 163 -17.43 23.80 26.92
C GLY A 163 -16.70 23.99 25.59
N ASN A 164 -15.38 24.16 25.61
CA ASN A 164 -14.58 24.08 24.39
C ASN A 164 -14.41 22.61 24.01
N MET A 165 -14.44 22.32 22.71
CA MET A 165 -14.06 21.02 22.19
C MET A 165 -12.57 21.07 21.85
N ILE A 166 -11.82 20.11 22.39
CA ILE A 166 -10.40 19.91 22.11
C ILE A 166 -10.30 18.66 21.25
N ILE A 167 -9.64 18.78 20.11
CA ILE A 167 -9.30 17.64 19.27
C ILE A 167 -7.79 17.48 19.33
N ASN A 168 -7.34 16.40 19.96
CA ASN A 168 -5.96 15.96 19.87
C ASN A 168 -5.77 15.32 18.49
N VAL A 169 -4.68 15.66 17.81
CA VAL A 169 -4.41 15.18 16.46
C VAL A 169 -2.98 14.69 16.43
N GLU A 170 -2.85 13.37 16.34
CA GLU A 170 -1.58 12.72 16.05
C GLU A 170 -1.43 12.51 14.54
N ALA A 171 -0.20 12.24 14.12
CA ALA A 171 0.08 11.77 12.78
C ALA A 171 1.13 10.66 12.81
N GLU A 172 0.96 9.67 11.95
CA GLU A 172 2.03 8.74 11.61
C GLU A 172 2.95 9.37 10.57
N ILE A 173 4.26 9.21 10.77
CA ILE A 173 5.30 9.56 9.79
C ILE A 173 6.32 8.44 9.68
N PHE A 174 6.96 8.32 8.52
CA PHE A 174 8.13 7.46 8.39
C PHE A 174 9.35 8.14 9.01
N GLU A 175 9.83 7.62 10.13
CA GLU A 175 11.15 7.98 10.67
C GLU A 175 12.25 7.44 9.74
N ASP A 176 12.04 6.23 9.22
CA ASP A 176 12.93 5.59 8.27
C ASP A 176 12.13 4.76 7.26
N VAL A 177 11.93 5.31 6.05
CA VAL A 177 11.26 4.63 4.94
C VAL A 177 12.03 3.37 4.52
N TRP A 178 13.35 3.35 4.68
CA TRP A 178 14.19 2.19 4.33
C TRP A 178 13.92 1.06 5.31
N ASN A 179 13.90 1.32 6.61
CA ASN A 179 13.65 0.26 7.59
C ASN A 179 12.17 0.03 7.89
N TRP A 180 11.27 0.77 7.23
CA TRP A 180 9.84 0.70 7.50
C TRP A 180 9.50 1.04 8.95
N GLN A 181 10.20 2.03 9.49
CA GLN A 181 9.95 2.53 10.83
C GLN A 181 9.00 3.71 10.74
N ILE A 182 7.79 3.48 11.25
CA ILE A 182 6.76 4.50 11.41
C ILE A 182 6.74 4.91 12.88
N ILE A 183 6.68 6.21 13.12
CA ILE A 183 6.49 6.79 14.45
C ILE A 183 5.22 7.62 14.46
N THR A 184 4.64 7.77 15.65
CA THR A 184 3.50 8.65 15.90
C THR A 184 4.03 9.93 16.52
N VAL A 185 3.62 11.07 15.96
CA VAL A 185 4.02 12.41 16.42
C VAL A 185 2.78 13.30 16.54
N PRO A 186 2.79 14.32 17.42
CA PRO A 186 1.78 15.39 17.37
C PRO A 186 1.79 16.05 16.00
N LEU A 187 0.62 16.26 15.40
CA LEU A 187 0.52 16.99 14.14
C LEU A 187 0.64 18.50 14.43
N ASP A 188 1.61 19.20 13.84
CA ASP A 188 1.83 20.64 14.06
C ASP A 188 1.43 21.49 12.83
N GLU A 189 0.53 20.98 12.00
CA GLU A 189 0.08 21.66 10.79
C GLU A 189 -1.36 21.30 10.39
N GLY A 190 -1.95 22.12 9.52
CA GLY A 190 -3.31 21.91 9.01
C GLY A 190 -4.39 22.43 9.96
N ARG A 191 -5.60 21.88 9.81
CA ARG A 191 -6.78 22.27 10.59
C ARG A 191 -7.68 21.08 10.88
N ALA A 192 -8.21 21.02 12.09
CA ALA A 192 -9.37 20.18 12.36
C ALA A 192 -10.62 20.86 11.82
N VAL A 193 -11.58 20.05 11.37
CA VAL A 193 -12.84 20.50 10.78
C VAL A 193 -13.99 19.79 11.46
N LEU A 194 -15.03 20.56 11.80
CA LEU A 194 -16.34 20.02 12.14
C LEU A 194 -17.33 20.38 11.04
N GLU A 195 -17.98 19.36 10.47
CA GLU A 195 -18.97 19.49 9.41
C GLU A 195 -20.31 18.88 9.85
N ASP A 196 -21.41 19.64 9.73
CA ASP A 196 -22.76 19.10 9.96
C ASP A 196 -23.36 18.48 8.68
N ASP A 197 -24.48 17.77 8.81
CA ASP A 197 -25.16 17.08 7.69
C ASP A 197 -25.63 18.03 6.56
N SER A 198 -25.63 19.35 6.81
CA SER A 198 -25.98 20.38 5.82
C SER A 198 -24.75 20.94 5.10
N GLY A 199 -23.55 20.45 5.41
CA GLY A 199 -22.27 20.89 4.86
C GLY A 199 -21.73 22.16 5.50
N ASN A 200 -22.29 22.61 6.64
CA ASN A 200 -21.73 23.77 7.33
C ASN A 200 -20.45 23.37 8.06
N LYS A 201 -19.38 24.14 7.87
CA LYS A 201 -18.06 23.87 8.45
C LYS A 201 -17.64 24.90 9.50
N ILE A 202 -16.86 24.45 10.47
CA ILE A 202 -15.94 25.30 11.25
C ILE A 202 -14.57 24.66 11.29
N TYR A 203 -13.58 25.48 11.57
CA TYR A 203 -12.17 25.10 11.51
C TYR A 203 -11.47 25.55 12.79
N ALA A 204 -10.51 24.74 13.23
CA ALA A 204 -9.55 25.10 14.25
C ALA A 204 -8.16 24.72 13.73
N THR A 205 -7.20 25.67 13.79
CA THR A 205 -5.81 25.40 13.44
C THR A 205 -5.24 24.39 14.42
N ILE A 206 -4.51 23.41 13.91
CA ILE A 206 -3.79 22.45 14.73
C ILE A 206 -2.43 23.07 15.09
N ASN A 207 -2.08 23.08 16.37
CA ASN A 207 -0.76 23.46 16.85
C ASN A 207 -0.32 22.45 17.90
N ASP A 208 0.88 21.90 17.76
CA ASP A 208 1.48 20.92 18.68
C ASP A 208 0.53 19.76 19.03
N GLY A 209 -0.17 19.23 18.02
CA GLY A 209 -1.14 18.15 18.17
C GLY A 209 -2.50 18.55 18.73
N GLU A 210 -2.81 19.84 18.89
CA GLU A 210 -4.09 20.28 19.46
C GLU A 210 -4.85 21.25 18.54
N ALA A 211 -6.14 21.01 18.35
CA ALA A 211 -7.08 21.93 17.74
C ALA A 211 -8.25 22.24 18.66
N VAL A 212 -8.43 23.52 18.99
CA VAL A 212 -9.47 23.98 19.94
C VAL A 212 -10.61 24.69 19.23
N PHE A 213 -11.82 24.14 19.34
CA PHE A 213 -13.05 24.82 18.96
C PHE A 213 -13.67 25.48 20.20
N ASN A 214 -13.70 26.80 20.19
CA ASN A 214 -14.31 27.53 21.29
C ASN A 214 -15.82 27.29 21.39
N GLU A 215 -16.36 27.36 22.61
CA GLU A 215 -17.79 27.18 22.92
C GLU A 215 -18.70 28.05 22.02
N THR A 216 -18.27 29.29 21.74
CA THR A 216 -19.04 30.25 20.94
C THR A 216 -19.25 29.76 19.50
N ASN A 217 -18.21 29.20 18.88
CA ASN A 217 -18.26 28.64 17.54
C ASN A 217 -19.06 27.34 17.48
N LEU A 218 -19.08 26.59 18.58
CA LEU A 218 -19.80 25.32 18.71
C LEU A 218 -21.31 25.49 18.90
N LYS A 219 -21.80 26.66 19.36
CA LYS A 219 -23.23 26.90 19.66
C LYS A 219 -24.17 26.54 18.50
N LYS A 220 -23.75 26.77 17.26
CA LYS A 220 -24.55 26.42 16.06
C LYS A 220 -24.70 24.91 15.82
N PHE A 221 -23.86 24.11 16.48
CA PHE A 221 -23.85 22.65 16.43
C PHE A 221 -24.35 21.99 17.72
N LYS A 222 -24.77 22.77 18.72
CA LYS A 222 -25.27 22.25 20.01
C LYS A 222 -26.30 21.13 19.81
N GLY A 223 -26.01 19.96 20.38
CA GLY A 223 -26.88 18.79 20.35
C GLY A 223 -26.91 18.03 19.02
N LYS A 224 -26.18 18.48 18.00
CA LYS A 224 -26.03 17.79 16.71
C LYS A 224 -24.89 16.79 16.75
N ASN A 225 -24.98 15.78 15.88
CA ASN A 225 -23.83 15.00 15.47
C ASN A 225 -23.13 15.75 14.33
N VAL A 226 -21.81 15.85 14.40
CA VAL A 226 -20.97 16.47 13.38
C VAL A 226 -19.85 15.52 13.02
N LYS A 227 -19.41 15.56 11.77
CA LYS A 227 -18.23 14.86 11.30
C LYS A 227 -17.00 15.69 11.68
N ALA A 228 -16.14 15.12 12.51
CA ALA A 228 -14.83 15.65 12.85
C ALA A 228 -13.77 15.00 11.97
N TYR A 229 -12.90 15.80 11.35
CA TYR A 229 -11.83 15.29 10.50
C TYR A 229 -10.71 16.32 10.30
N VAL A 230 -9.53 15.88 9.87
CA VAL A 230 -8.37 16.74 9.64
C VAL A 230 -8.27 17.11 8.17
N GLU A 231 -8.20 18.42 7.86
CA GLU A 231 -7.82 18.92 6.55
C GLU A 231 -6.39 19.47 6.59
N GLY A 232 -5.55 19.01 5.67
CA GLY A 232 -4.22 19.56 5.49
C GLY A 232 -4.21 20.99 4.96
N LYS A 233 -3.05 21.62 5.09
CA LYS A 233 -2.74 22.89 4.43
C LYS A 233 -2.38 22.56 2.97
N TRP A 234 -3.03 23.22 2.02
CA TRP A 234 -2.58 23.19 0.62
C TRP A 234 -1.39 24.13 0.50
N TYR A 235 -0.19 23.57 0.36
CA TYR A 235 0.99 24.34 -0.02
C TYR A 235 0.81 24.80 -1.48
N GLY A 236 0.95 26.10 -1.73
CA GLY A 236 0.99 26.61 -3.10
C GLY A 236 2.29 26.20 -3.80
N GLU A 237 2.36 26.37 -5.12
CA GLU A 237 3.47 25.97 -6.01
C GLU A 237 4.89 26.47 -5.58
N THR A 238 4.99 27.37 -4.60
CA THR A 238 6.24 27.98 -4.12
C THR A 238 6.65 27.57 -2.71
N GLU A 239 5.85 26.79 -1.98
CA GLU A 239 6.20 26.29 -0.65
C GLU A 239 6.61 24.81 -0.73
N ASN A 240 7.57 24.40 0.11
CA ASN A 240 8.18 23.07 0.06
C ASN A 240 7.09 21.98 0.08
N PRO A 241 6.90 21.21 -1.00
CA PRO A 241 5.66 20.45 -1.28
C PRO A 241 5.57 19.10 -0.55
N ASP A 242 6.28 19.00 0.55
CA ASP A 242 6.60 17.74 1.23
C ASP A 242 5.47 17.26 2.15
N HIS A 243 4.51 18.12 2.45
CA HIS A 243 3.54 17.89 3.52
C HIS A 243 2.12 17.84 2.94
N CYS A 244 1.46 16.68 3.01
CA CYS A 244 0.05 16.61 2.64
C CYS A 244 -0.72 15.74 3.61
N PRO A 245 -1.27 16.37 4.65
CA PRO A 245 -2.33 15.76 5.43
C PRO A 245 -3.58 15.66 4.56
N LYS A 246 -3.77 14.54 3.87
CA LYS A 246 -5.11 14.18 3.36
C LYS A 246 -5.97 13.70 4.52
N ILE A 247 -7.28 13.84 4.39
CA ILE A 247 -8.24 13.30 5.34
C ILE A 247 -8.07 11.77 5.36
N VAL A 248 -7.33 11.23 6.33
CA VAL A 248 -7.14 9.78 6.47
C VAL A 248 -8.30 9.16 7.24
N LYS A 249 -8.81 9.89 8.25
CA LYS A 249 -9.88 9.40 9.14
C LYS A 249 -10.83 10.52 9.55
N SER A 250 -12.06 10.12 9.88
CA SER A 250 -13.11 11.03 10.35
C SER A 250 -14.01 10.35 11.34
N GLU A 251 -14.40 11.07 12.38
CA GLU A 251 -15.24 10.57 13.45
C GLU A 251 -16.57 11.33 13.53
N ILE A 252 -17.63 10.66 13.98
CA ILE A 252 -18.92 11.31 14.22
C ILE A 252 -19.00 11.65 15.71
N VAL A 253 -18.98 12.94 16.02
CA VAL A 253 -19.03 13.44 17.39
C VAL A 253 -20.31 14.18 17.67
N ARG A 254 -20.90 13.90 18.83
CA ARG A 254 -22.02 14.68 19.34
C ARG A 254 -21.51 15.92 20.08
N VAL A 255 -21.95 17.10 19.67
CA VAL A 255 -21.55 18.36 20.33
C VAL A 255 -22.32 18.53 21.65
N GLN A 256 -21.61 18.35 22.77
CA GLN A 256 -22.12 18.45 24.14
C GLN A 256 -21.75 19.83 24.70
N LEU A 257 -22.69 20.77 24.66
CA LEU A 257 -22.60 22.14 25.19
C LEU A 257 -23.68 22.40 26.23
#